data_AF-A0A969NA42-F1
#
_entry.id   AF-A0A969NA42-F1
#
_cell.length_a   1.000
_cell.length_b   1.000
_cell.length_c   1.000
_cell.angle_alpha   90.00
_cell.angle_beta   90.00
_cell.angle_gamma   90.00
#
_symmetry.space_group_name_H-M   'P 1'
#
loop_
_entity.id
_entity.type
_entity.pdbx_description
1 polymer ?
#
loop_
_entity_poly.entity_id
_entity_poly.type
_entity_poly.pdbx_seq_one_letter_code
_entity_poly.pdbx_strand_id
1 'polypeptide(L)'
;MAFQLKSDLNPEAEPSGGTLRCLVESARTTSSPLNLNTLSADWITLFQQRSLHQAHDPVRDPHQDPGILWFGQVLVIKDRNTSPALGIPAALLNQIPAMACIMAPISSDGIPWGLLVVYSYQAREWQGWEMKLLQQLSFQAAIALRQSQLYKAAQTQVRELEQLNRLKDDFLSTVSHELRTPMANIKMATTLLEMGLLQQGLLQDPESRLNRHFTVLKQECQREIRLINDLLELSRIQASLDFDVLHLIDLQTFLPQLAEPFQERAQQQGQQLQLDLEADLPVIQTHSPYLERILQELLQNACKYTPTGET
;
A
#
# COMPACT_ATOMS: atom_id res chain seq x y z
N MET A 1 19.28 2.40 2.55
CA MET A 1 20.44 1.66 3.10
C MET A 1 21.06 0.87 1.96
N ALA A 2 22.12 1.41 1.34
CA ALA A 2 22.82 0.79 0.23
C ALA A 2 23.94 -0.09 0.79
N PHE A 3 23.88 -1.40 0.57
CA PHE A 3 25.05 -2.24 0.76
C PHE A 3 26.01 -1.95 -0.40
N GLN A 4 26.90 -0.97 -0.22
CA GLN A 4 28.10 -0.84 -1.03
C GLN A 4 29.22 -1.59 -0.30
N LEU A 5 29.42 -2.86 -0.65
CA LEU A 5 30.69 -3.54 -0.42
C LEU A 5 31.56 -3.28 -1.67
N LYS A 6 32.12 -2.07 -1.74
CA LYS A 6 33.33 -1.79 -2.52
C LYS A 6 34.49 -1.92 -1.54
N SER A 7 35.20 -3.04 -1.57
CA SER A 7 36.55 -3.07 -1.00
C SER A 7 37.49 -2.44 -2.01
N ASP A 8 38.10 -1.31 -1.66
CA ASP A 8 39.11 -0.62 -2.46
C ASP A 8 40.15 -1.59 -3.00
N LEU A 9 40.13 -1.78 -4.32
CA LEU A 9 41.20 -2.44 -5.07
C LEU A 9 42.12 -1.35 -5.58
N ASN A 10 43.14 -0.99 -4.79
CA ASN A 10 44.36 -0.47 -5.37
C ASN A 10 45.10 -1.67 -6.00
N PRO A 11 45.25 -1.74 -7.34
CA PRO A 11 45.83 -2.90 -8.02
C PRO A 11 47.35 -3.06 -7.82
N GLU A 12 48.04 -2.09 -7.20
CA GLU A 12 49.51 -2.07 -7.12
C GLU A 12 50.10 -2.34 -5.73
N ALA A 13 49.29 -2.60 -4.70
CA ALA A 13 49.82 -2.96 -3.39
C ALA A 13 49.90 -4.48 -3.25
N GLU A 14 51.09 -5.07 -3.41
CA GLU A 14 51.38 -6.45 -2.95
C GLU A 14 51.24 -6.51 -1.43
N PRO A 15 50.23 -7.21 -0.86
CA PRO A 15 50.10 -7.34 0.58
C PRO A 15 50.65 -8.71 1.02
N SER A 16 51.46 -8.67 2.07
CA SER A 16 52.00 -9.81 2.81
C SER A 16 50.93 -10.88 3.11
N GLY A 17 51.32 -12.15 2.95
CA GLY A 17 50.44 -13.33 3.02
C GLY A 17 49.51 -13.36 4.23
N GLY A 18 48.20 -13.42 3.95
CA GLY A 18 47.15 -13.55 4.97
C GLY A 18 45.84 -12.83 4.65
N THR A 19 45.83 -11.93 3.67
CA THR A 19 44.66 -11.06 3.41
C THR A 19 43.52 -11.81 2.70
N LEU A 20 42.45 -12.11 3.43
CA LEU A 20 41.18 -12.61 2.90
C LEU A 20 40.43 -11.48 2.18
N ARG A 21 40.01 -11.70 0.93
CA ARG A 21 39.18 -10.76 0.17
C ARG A 21 37.82 -11.38 -0.13
N CYS A 22 36.76 -10.60 0.06
CA CYS A 22 35.36 -11.01 -0.12
C CYS A 22 34.79 -10.31 -1.36
N LEU A 23 34.25 -11.08 -2.31
CA LEU A 23 33.51 -10.56 -3.45
C LEU A 23 32.03 -10.93 -3.27
N VAL A 24 31.16 -9.90 -3.26
CA VAL A 24 29.70 -10.04 -3.26
C VAL A 24 29.21 -9.51 -4.59
N GLU A 25 28.82 -10.40 -5.49
CA GLU A 25 28.28 -10.01 -6.79
C GLU A 25 26.75 -10.13 -6.77
N SER A 26 26.06 -9.03 -7.09
CA SER A 26 24.60 -8.95 -7.14
C SER A 26 24.13 -8.97 -8.59
N ALA A 27 23.16 -9.84 -8.90
CA ALA A 27 22.64 -10.07 -10.25
C ALA A 27 21.78 -8.92 -10.84
N ARG A 28 21.54 -7.79 -10.14
CA ARG A 28 20.47 -6.84 -10.50
C ARG A 28 20.77 -5.34 -10.30
N THR A 29 21.97 -4.85 -10.60
CA THR A 29 22.24 -3.40 -10.53
C THR A 29 22.99 -2.87 -11.75
N THR A 30 22.24 -2.17 -12.60
CA THR A 30 22.73 -1.30 -13.68
C THR A 30 23.20 0.05 -13.10
N SER A 31 24.49 0.21 -12.82
CA SER A 31 25.21 1.51 -12.81
C SER A 31 26.71 1.33 -12.51
N SER A 32 27.53 1.56 -13.55
CA SER A 32 28.99 1.39 -13.67
C SER A 32 29.86 2.35 -12.80
N PRO A 33 31.22 2.29 -12.80
CA PRO A 33 32.14 1.35 -13.47
C PRO A 33 33.21 0.74 -12.53
N LEU A 34 33.16 -0.58 -12.33
CA LEU A 34 34.22 -1.44 -12.87
C LEU A 34 33.54 -2.16 -14.03
N ASN A 35 34.17 -2.22 -15.19
CA ASN A 35 33.56 -2.75 -16.40
C ASN A 35 33.47 -4.28 -16.31
N LEU A 36 32.50 -4.76 -15.53
CA LEU A 36 32.08 -6.15 -15.32
C LEU A 36 30.81 -6.47 -16.15
N ASN A 37 30.51 -5.64 -17.16
CA ASN A 37 29.41 -5.85 -18.11
C ASN A 37 29.57 -7.13 -18.97
N THR A 38 30.70 -7.82 -18.88
CA THR A 38 30.94 -9.12 -19.50
C THR A 38 30.62 -10.31 -18.59
N LEU A 39 30.33 -10.09 -17.30
CA LEU A 39 29.79 -11.14 -16.44
C LEU A 39 28.27 -11.25 -16.59
N SER A 40 27.54 -10.12 -16.60
CA SER A 40 26.13 -10.08 -16.17
C SER A 40 25.09 -10.80 -17.03
N ALA A 41 25.33 -11.11 -18.30
CA ALA A 41 24.31 -11.76 -19.14
C ALA A 41 24.44 -13.28 -19.18
N ASP A 42 25.65 -13.80 -19.39
CA ASP A 42 25.84 -15.22 -19.69
C ASP A 42 25.70 -16.12 -18.46
N TRP A 43 26.21 -15.71 -17.28
CA TRP A 43 26.11 -16.57 -16.09
C TRP A 43 24.71 -16.57 -15.48
N ILE A 44 24.00 -15.43 -15.48
CA ILE A 44 22.60 -15.36 -15.05
C ILE A 44 21.73 -16.21 -15.99
N THR A 45 21.97 -16.14 -17.30
CA THR A 45 21.25 -16.94 -18.29
C THR A 45 21.57 -18.42 -18.17
N LEU A 46 22.83 -18.82 -17.92
CA LEU A 46 23.23 -20.19 -17.57
C LEU A 46 22.58 -20.69 -16.27
N PHE A 47 22.39 -19.81 -15.28
CA PHE A 47 21.70 -20.10 -14.02
C PHE A 47 20.18 -20.08 -14.12
N GLN A 48 19.57 -19.36 -15.07
CA GLN A 48 18.11 -19.30 -15.23
C GLN A 48 17.60 -20.34 -16.24
N GLN A 49 18.32 -20.58 -17.35
CA GLN A 49 17.94 -21.57 -18.37
C GLN A 49 17.96 -23.01 -17.84
N ARG A 50 18.87 -23.36 -16.92
CA ARG A 50 18.90 -24.69 -16.31
C ARG A 50 17.88 -24.89 -15.17
N SER A 51 17.41 -23.80 -14.54
CA SER A 51 16.40 -23.84 -13.47
C SER A 51 15.01 -24.21 -14.01
N LEU A 52 14.73 -23.85 -15.25
CA LEU A 52 13.45 -24.10 -15.91
C LEU A 52 13.33 -25.53 -16.46
N HIS A 53 14.43 -26.28 -16.60
CA HIS A 53 14.45 -27.61 -17.22
C HIS A 53 14.63 -28.80 -16.26
N GLN A 54 14.81 -28.60 -14.95
CA GLN A 54 15.22 -29.68 -14.01
C GLN A 54 14.33 -29.81 -12.76
N ALA A 55 13.03 -30.09 -12.94
CA ALA A 55 12.18 -30.50 -11.82
C ALA A 55 12.03 -32.03 -11.66
N HIS A 56 12.58 -32.90 -12.53
CA HIS A 56 12.15 -34.32 -12.50
C HIS A 56 13.06 -35.44 -13.03
N ASP A 57 14.39 -35.35 -13.04
CA ASP A 57 15.22 -36.47 -13.51
C ASP A 57 16.31 -36.91 -12.51
N PRO A 58 16.16 -38.05 -11.80
CA PRO A 58 17.02 -38.46 -10.69
C PRO A 58 18.25 -39.29 -11.10
N VAL A 59 18.57 -39.43 -12.39
CA VAL A 59 19.65 -40.31 -12.86
C VAL A 59 20.57 -39.59 -13.87
N ARG A 60 21.47 -38.72 -13.40
CA ARG A 60 22.60 -38.25 -14.24
C ARG A 60 23.91 -38.16 -13.45
N ASP A 61 24.97 -38.59 -14.14
CA ASP A 61 26.34 -38.75 -13.65
C ASP A 61 26.95 -37.42 -13.15
N PRO A 62 27.39 -37.33 -11.88
CA PRO A 62 27.98 -36.12 -11.29
C PRO A 62 29.23 -35.60 -12.00
N HIS A 63 29.88 -36.44 -12.83
CA HIS A 63 31.11 -36.08 -13.54
C HIS A 63 30.86 -35.38 -14.88
N GLN A 64 29.65 -35.44 -15.44
CA GLN A 64 29.33 -34.89 -16.76
C GLN A 64 28.53 -33.58 -16.73
N ASP A 65 27.98 -33.19 -15.59
CA ASP A 65 27.19 -31.96 -15.48
C ASP A 65 27.61 -31.14 -14.25
N PRO A 66 28.30 -29.98 -14.41
CA PRO A 66 28.81 -29.17 -13.31
C PRO A 66 27.69 -28.39 -12.57
N GLY A 67 26.52 -28.99 -12.35
CA GLY A 67 25.37 -28.39 -11.67
C GLY A 67 25.48 -28.34 -10.14
N ILE A 68 26.66 -28.09 -9.56
CA ILE A 68 26.87 -28.19 -8.09
C ILE A 68 26.45 -26.89 -7.37
N LEU A 69 26.33 -25.76 -8.07
CA LEU A 69 25.86 -24.49 -7.47
C LEU A 69 24.37 -24.48 -7.05
N TRP A 70 23.63 -25.56 -7.32
CA TRP A 70 22.17 -25.58 -7.28
C TRP A 70 21.57 -25.97 -5.92
N PHE A 71 22.36 -26.57 -5.02
CA PHE A 71 21.84 -27.13 -3.76
C PHE A 71 22.24 -26.33 -2.50
N GLY A 72 22.62 -25.05 -2.64
CA GLY A 72 23.00 -24.23 -1.48
C GLY A 72 24.29 -24.70 -0.78
N GLN A 73 25.10 -25.50 -1.48
CA GLN A 73 26.34 -26.05 -0.96
C GLN A 73 27.52 -25.10 -1.22
N VAL A 74 28.47 -25.09 -0.29
CA VAL A 74 29.72 -24.34 -0.43
C VAL A 74 30.64 -25.07 -1.37
N LEU A 75 31.14 -24.38 -2.40
CA LEU A 75 32.18 -24.88 -3.28
C LEU A 75 33.54 -24.51 -2.74
N VAL A 76 34.49 -25.44 -2.87
CA VAL A 76 35.83 -25.33 -2.29
C VAL A 76 36.86 -25.66 -3.36
N ILE A 77 37.75 -24.71 -3.64
CA ILE A 77 38.96 -24.89 -4.42
C ILE A 77 40.13 -24.68 -3.47
N LYS A 78 40.91 -25.74 -3.25
CA LYS A 78 42.09 -25.72 -2.38
C LYS A 78 43.34 -25.28 -3.13
N ASP A 79 43.45 -25.71 -4.38
CA ASP A 79 44.49 -25.31 -5.31
C ASP A 79 43.97 -25.46 -6.74
N ARG A 80 43.98 -24.36 -7.49
CA ARG A 80 43.48 -24.25 -8.86
C ARG A 80 44.22 -25.17 -9.84
N ASN A 81 45.48 -25.50 -9.58
CA ASN A 81 46.28 -26.33 -10.49
C ASN A 81 46.05 -27.83 -10.28
N THR A 82 45.61 -28.23 -9.09
CA THR A 82 45.52 -29.65 -8.69
C THR A 82 44.09 -30.09 -8.36
N SER A 83 43.18 -29.16 -8.07
CA SER A 83 41.77 -29.44 -7.79
C SER A 83 40.93 -29.23 -9.06
N PRO A 84 40.22 -30.25 -9.58
CA PRO A 84 39.31 -30.05 -10.69
C PRO A 84 38.19 -29.09 -10.25
N ALA A 85 38.02 -27.98 -10.96
CA ALA A 85 36.98 -26.99 -10.70
C ALA A 85 35.60 -27.44 -11.22
N LEU A 86 35.19 -28.65 -10.83
CA LEU A 86 33.88 -29.22 -11.11
C LEU A 86 32.83 -28.28 -10.53
N GLY A 87 31.90 -27.82 -11.37
CA GLY A 87 30.77 -27.02 -10.91
C GLY A 87 30.79 -25.54 -11.26
N ILE A 88 31.94 -24.99 -11.68
CA ILE A 88 32.13 -23.54 -11.83
C ILE A 88 32.48 -23.19 -13.28
N PRO A 89 31.77 -22.25 -13.92
CA PRO A 89 32.14 -21.80 -15.26
C PRO A 89 33.58 -21.28 -15.31
N ALA A 90 34.37 -21.76 -16.27
CA ALA A 90 35.77 -21.33 -16.44
C ALA A 90 35.91 -19.81 -16.61
N ALA A 91 34.91 -19.16 -17.19
CA ALA A 91 34.83 -17.70 -17.32
C ALA A 91 34.83 -16.97 -15.96
N LEU A 92 34.20 -17.54 -14.92
CA LEU A 92 34.19 -16.96 -13.57
C LEU A 92 35.54 -17.19 -12.88
N LEU A 93 36.11 -18.39 -13.01
CA LEU A 93 37.42 -18.73 -12.43
C LEU A 93 38.57 -17.91 -13.04
N ASN A 94 38.50 -17.60 -14.34
CA ASN A 94 39.51 -16.80 -15.02
C ASN A 94 39.54 -15.34 -14.58
N GLN A 95 38.46 -14.85 -13.97
CA GLN A 95 38.36 -13.47 -13.48
C GLN A 95 38.76 -13.32 -12.01
N ILE A 96 38.88 -14.44 -11.29
CA ILE A 96 39.38 -14.47 -9.92
C ILE A 96 40.86 -14.90 -9.99
N PRO A 97 41.83 -13.99 -9.76
CA PRO A 97 43.25 -14.33 -9.78
C PRO A 97 43.66 -15.07 -8.50
N ALA A 98 42.95 -16.13 -8.12
CA ALA A 98 43.16 -16.89 -6.90
C ALA A 98 43.71 -18.29 -7.19
N MET A 99 44.56 -18.76 -6.27
CA MET A 99 45.03 -20.14 -6.22
C MET A 99 44.06 -21.02 -5.41
N ALA A 100 43.39 -20.46 -4.40
CA ALA A 100 42.37 -21.16 -3.60
C ALA A 100 41.16 -20.27 -3.35
N CYS A 101 39.94 -20.82 -3.33
CA CYS A 101 38.73 -20.06 -3.00
C CYS A 101 37.61 -20.94 -2.43
N ILE A 102 36.77 -20.36 -1.58
CA ILE A 102 35.48 -20.91 -1.16
C ILE A 102 34.36 -20.00 -1.62
N MET A 103 33.27 -20.60 -2.10
CA MET A 103 32.14 -19.88 -2.67
C MET A 103 30.84 -20.41 -2.08
N ALA A 104 29.96 -19.52 -1.63
CA ALA A 104 28.62 -19.89 -1.15
C ALA A 104 27.56 -19.10 -1.92
N PRO A 105 26.54 -19.77 -2.49
CA PRO A 105 25.44 -19.08 -3.15
C PRO A 105 24.60 -18.30 -2.14
N ILE A 106 24.21 -17.10 -2.52
CA ILE A 106 23.18 -16.32 -1.85
C ILE A 106 21.89 -16.61 -2.61
N SER A 107 21.08 -17.55 -2.13
CA SER A 107 19.84 -17.98 -2.79
C SER A 107 18.66 -17.94 -1.83
N SER A 108 17.48 -17.62 -2.38
CA SER A 108 16.20 -17.68 -1.67
C SER A 108 15.19 -18.42 -2.55
N ASP A 109 14.44 -19.36 -1.96
CA ASP A 109 13.42 -20.19 -2.65
C ASP A 109 13.94 -20.87 -3.93
N GLY A 110 15.19 -21.36 -3.90
CA GLY A 110 15.84 -21.99 -5.06
C GLY A 110 16.33 -21.01 -6.13
N ILE A 111 16.08 -19.70 -5.98
CA ILE A 111 16.54 -18.67 -6.91
C ILE A 111 17.87 -18.09 -6.39
N PRO A 112 18.96 -18.15 -7.16
CA PRO A 112 20.24 -17.55 -6.80
C PRO A 112 20.22 -16.05 -7.09
N TRP A 113 20.58 -15.26 -6.08
CA TRP A 113 20.60 -13.79 -6.11
C TRP A 113 22.02 -13.24 -6.25
N GLY A 114 23.00 -14.04 -5.87
CA GLY A 114 24.42 -13.70 -5.96
C GLY A 114 25.31 -14.81 -5.41
N LEU A 115 26.61 -14.52 -5.35
CA LEU A 115 27.63 -15.42 -4.84
C LEU A 115 28.48 -14.68 -3.81
N LEU A 116 28.77 -15.35 -2.69
CA LEU A 116 29.71 -14.91 -1.68
C LEU A 116 31.01 -15.69 -1.88
N VAL A 117 32.09 -15.00 -2.27
CA VAL A 117 33.38 -15.63 -2.57
C VAL A 117 34.47 -15.13 -1.64
N VAL A 118 35.21 -16.06 -1.05
CA VAL A 118 36.42 -15.78 -0.28
C VAL A 118 37.59 -16.50 -0.94
N TYR A 119 38.70 -15.80 -1.18
CA TYR A 119 39.83 -16.35 -1.95
C TYR A 119 41.22 -16.05 -1.37
N SER A 120 42.21 -16.80 -1.83
CA SER A 120 43.63 -16.74 -1.48
C SER A 120 44.51 -16.91 -2.72
N TYR A 121 45.63 -16.18 -2.76
CA TYR A 121 46.64 -16.27 -3.83
C TYR A 121 47.59 -17.48 -3.66
N GLN A 122 47.51 -18.17 -2.53
CA GLN A 122 48.25 -19.39 -2.25
C GLN A 122 47.30 -20.58 -2.09
N ALA A 123 47.80 -21.77 -2.41
CA ALA A 123 47.10 -23.03 -2.13
C ALA A 123 46.79 -23.11 -0.63
N ARG A 124 45.57 -23.52 -0.30
CA ARG A 124 45.07 -23.48 1.08
C ARG A 124 44.07 -24.58 1.35
N GLU A 125 44.25 -25.22 2.50
CA GLU A 125 43.27 -26.11 3.11
C GLU A 125 42.22 -25.30 3.89
N TRP A 126 40.98 -25.32 3.40
CA TRP A 126 39.85 -24.64 4.03
C TRP A 126 39.29 -25.46 5.19
N GLN A 127 39.17 -24.83 6.35
CA GLN A 127 38.71 -25.50 7.55
C GLN A 127 37.20 -25.69 7.55
N GLY A 128 36.71 -26.75 8.20
CA GLY A 128 35.27 -27.05 8.32
C GLY A 128 34.43 -25.91 8.87
N TRP A 129 34.99 -25.11 9.78
CA TRP A 129 34.31 -23.94 10.35
C TRP A 129 34.24 -22.76 9.37
N GLU A 130 35.24 -22.58 8.49
CA GLU A 130 35.24 -21.51 7.47
C GLU A 130 34.12 -21.75 6.45
N MET A 131 33.96 -23.01 6.03
CA MET A 131 32.86 -23.43 5.15
C MET A 131 31.50 -23.20 5.81
N LYS A 132 31.32 -23.63 7.07
CA LYS A 132 30.07 -23.43 7.82
C LYS A 132 29.76 -21.94 8.02
N LEU A 133 30.77 -21.12 8.35
CA LEU A 133 30.61 -19.69 8.51
C LEU A 133 30.19 -19.02 7.20
N LEU A 134 30.85 -19.35 6.08
CA LEU A 134 30.51 -18.79 4.78
C LEU A 134 29.08 -19.15 4.37
N GLN A 135 28.65 -20.39 4.61
CA GLN A 135 27.28 -20.84 4.36
C GLN A 135 26.26 -20.09 5.23
N GLN A 136 26.55 -19.89 6.52
CA GLN A 136 25.67 -19.14 7.41
C GLN A 136 25.57 -17.68 6.97
N LEU A 137 26.67 -17.05 6.58
CA LEU A 137 26.68 -15.67 6.08
C LEU A 137 25.92 -15.55 4.75
N SER A 138 26.06 -16.50 3.83
CA SER A 138 25.32 -16.47 2.56
C SER A 138 23.81 -16.62 2.79
N PHE A 139 23.40 -17.48 3.72
CA PHE A 139 22.00 -17.65 4.10
C PHE A 139 21.42 -16.39 4.77
N GLN A 140 22.15 -15.78 5.71
CA GLN A 140 21.74 -14.53 6.35
C GLN A 140 21.65 -13.38 5.34
N ALA A 141 22.60 -13.29 4.41
CA ALA A 141 22.56 -12.31 3.32
C ALA A 141 21.33 -12.51 2.43
N ALA A 142 20.96 -13.76 2.10
CA ALA A 142 19.78 -14.06 1.30
C ALA A 142 18.50 -13.61 2.00
N ILE A 143 18.35 -13.91 3.30
CA ILE A 143 17.21 -13.47 4.11
C ILE A 143 17.14 -11.93 4.15
N ALA A 144 18.25 -11.27 4.48
CA ALA A 144 18.29 -9.82 4.61
C ALA A 144 17.96 -9.10 3.30
N LEU A 145 18.48 -9.59 2.18
CA LEU A 145 18.15 -9.07 0.86
C LEU A 145 16.65 -9.26 0.56
N ARG A 146 16.09 -10.42 0.89
CA ARG A 146 14.65 -10.70 0.65
C ARG A 146 13.76 -9.78 1.47
N GLN A 147 14.07 -9.63 2.76
CA GLN A 147 13.35 -8.70 3.62
C GLN A 147 13.43 -7.27 3.09
N SER A 148 14.61 -6.82 2.64
CA SER A 148 14.80 -5.50 2.05
C SER A 148 13.96 -5.30 0.77
N GLN A 149 13.89 -6.31 -0.11
CA GLN A 149 13.07 -6.25 -1.32
C GLN A 149 11.57 -6.22 -1.00
N LEU A 150 11.09 -7.11 -0.12
CA LEU A 150 9.70 -7.14 0.31
C LEU A 150 9.30 -5.83 0.98
N TYR A 151 10.16 -5.29 1.84
CA TYR A 151 9.94 -4.00 2.49
C TYR A 151 9.82 -2.87 1.46
N LYS A 152 10.72 -2.80 0.47
CA LYS A 152 10.62 -1.81 -0.61
C LYS A 152 9.36 -1.96 -1.44
N ALA A 153 8.98 -3.19 -1.79
CA ALA A 153 7.75 -3.46 -2.54
C ALA A 153 6.51 -3.01 -1.76
N ALA A 154 6.44 -3.35 -0.46
CA ALA A 154 5.37 -2.91 0.43
C ALA A 154 5.33 -1.37 0.54
N GLN A 155 6.48 -0.71 0.70
CA GLN A 155 6.53 0.75 0.73
C GLN A 155 6.04 1.40 -0.57
N THR A 156 6.42 0.86 -1.73
CA THR A 156 5.94 1.36 -3.02
C THR A 156 4.42 1.18 -3.12
N GLN A 157 3.90 0.02 -2.74
CA GLN A 157 2.46 -0.26 -2.76
C GLN A 157 1.69 0.67 -1.83
N VAL A 158 2.20 0.97 -0.63
CA VAL A 158 1.60 1.95 0.29
C VAL A 158 1.56 3.34 -0.35
N ARG A 159 2.65 3.81 -0.98
CA ARG A 159 2.68 5.11 -1.65
C ARG A 159 1.71 5.18 -2.83
N GLU A 160 1.60 4.11 -3.62
CA GLU A 160 0.64 4.03 -4.72
C GLU A 160 -0.81 4.09 -4.22
N LEU A 161 -1.12 3.38 -3.14
CA LEU A 161 -2.44 3.43 -2.50
C LEU A 161 -2.75 4.83 -1.94
N GLU A 162 -1.79 5.49 -1.29
CA GLU A 162 -1.93 6.86 -0.82
C GLU A 162 -2.18 7.84 -1.98
N GLN A 163 -1.45 7.68 -3.10
CA GLN A 163 -1.67 8.50 -4.29
C GLN A 163 -3.04 8.26 -4.91
N LEU A 164 -3.48 7.00 -5.01
CA LEU A 164 -4.82 6.67 -5.52
C LEU A 164 -5.92 7.23 -4.64
N ASN A 165 -5.78 7.16 -3.31
CA ASN A 165 -6.73 7.77 -2.39
C ASN A 165 -6.80 9.28 -2.58
N ARG A 166 -5.65 9.98 -2.64
CA ARG A 166 -5.64 11.43 -2.90
C ARG A 166 -6.31 11.80 -4.22
N LEU A 167 -6.02 11.06 -5.30
CA LEU A 167 -6.66 11.28 -6.60
C LEU A 167 -8.18 11.03 -6.55
N LYS A 168 -8.62 10.02 -5.82
CA LYS A 168 -10.04 9.74 -5.58
C LYS A 168 -10.71 10.92 -4.86
N ASP A 169 -10.07 11.43 -3.83
CA ASP A 169 -10.58 12.53 -3.00
C ASP A 169 -10.62 13.84 -3.78
N ASP A 170 -9.57 14.16 -4.53
CA ASP A 170 -9.51 15.31 -5.43
C ASP A 170 -10.61 15.24 -6.50
N PHE A 171 -10.78 14.08 -7.14
CA PHE A 171 -11.83 13.87 -8.13
C PHE A 171 -13.23 14.09 -7.55
N LEU A 172 -13.52 13.50 -6.38
CA LEU A 172 -14.81 13.65 -5.71
C LEU A 172 -15.05 15.11 -5.29
N SER A 173 -14.02 15.79 -4.81
CA SER A 173 -14.07 17.22 -4.49
C SER A 173 -14.37 18.08 -5.73
N THR A 174 -13.67 17.87 -6.85
CA THR A 174 -13.93 18.62 -8.09
C THR A 174 -15.35 18.39 -8.61
N VAL A 175 -15.78 17.13 -8.71
CA VAL A 175 -17.13 16.78 -9.15
C VAL A 175 -18.18 17.41 -8.23
N SER A 176 -17.91 17.53 -6.92
CA SER A 176 -18.78 18.24 -5.97
C SER A 176 -19.07 19.67 -6.39
N HIS A 177 -18.01 20.42 -6.67
CA HIS A 177 -18.09 21.84 -6.94
C HIS A 177 -18.78 22.09 -8.28
N GLU A 178 -18.46 21.27 -9.27
CA GLU A 178 -19.08 21.29 -10.59
C GLU A 178 -20.56 20.90 -10.56
N LEU A 179 -21.00 20.01 -9.65
CA LEU A 179 -22.41 19.63 -9.50
C LEU A 179 -23.21 20.58 -8.62
N ARG A 180 -22.60 21.23 -7.62
CA ARG A 180 -23.31 22.15 -6.71
C ARG A 180 -23.92 23.34 -7.46
N THR A 181 -23.20 23.89 -8.42
CA THR A 181 -23.63 25.05 -9.22
C THR A 181 -24.88 24.75 -10.08
N PRO A 182 -24.92 23.73 -10.95
CA PRO A 182 -26.11 23.41 -11.73
C PRO A 182 -27.28 23.02 -10.84
N MET A 183 -27.06 22.33 -9.72
CA MET A 183 -28.14 22.00 -8.78
C MET A 183 -28.71 23.24 -8.09
N ALA A 184 -27.87 24.20 -7.70
CA ALA A 184 -28.32 25.49 -7.16
C ALA A 184 -29.17 26.26 -8.19
N ASN A 185 -28.76 26.24 -9.46
CA ASN A 185 -29.50 26.87 -10.55
C ASN A 185 -30.87 26.20 -10.79
N ILE A 186 -30.93 24.85 -10.80
CA ILE A 186 -32.19 24.10 -10.94
C ILE A 186 -33.11 24.40 -9.75
N LYS A 187 -32.58 24.42 -8.52
CA LYS A 187 -33.35 24.80 -7.32
C LYS A 187 -33.88 26.22 -7.41
N MET A 188 -33.07 27.18 -7.86
CA MET A 188 -33.49 28.56 -8.02
C MET A 188 -34.59 28.70 -9.08
N ALA A 189 -34.40 28.08 -10.25
CA ALA A 189 -35.37 28.09 -11.34
C ALA A 189 -36.71 27.46 -10.92
N THR A 190 -36.67 26.30 -10.25
CA THR A 190 -37.88 25.66 -9.71
C THR A 190 -38.55 26.52 -8.64
N THR A 191 -37.80 27.16 -7.75
CA THR A 191 -38.38 28.06 -6.74
C THR A 191 -39.04 29.28 -7.39
N LEU A 192 -38.41 29.88 -8.41
CA LEU A 192 -39.00 31.03 -9.13
C LEU A 192 -40.25 30.64 -9.91
N LEU A 193 -40.25 29.46 -10.56
CA LEU A 193 -41.43 28.92 -11.24
C LEU A 193 -42.57 28.67 -10.24
N GLU A 194 -42.26 28.13 -9.05
CA GLU A 194 -43.25 27.90 -8.00
C GLU A 194 -43.94 29.21 -7.58
N MET A 195 -43.13 30.24 -7.30
CA MET A 195 -43.64 31.56 -6.93
C MET A 195 -44.55 32.15 -8.01
N GLY A 196 -44.15 32.05 -9.28
CA GLY A 196 -44.95 32.55 -10.40
C GLY A 196 -46.27 31.79 -10.59
N LEU A 197 -46.24 30.46 -10.47
CA LEU A 197 -47.42 29.62 -10.61
C LEU A 197 -48.40 29.79 -9.42
N LEU A 198 -47.88 30.00 -8.20
CA LEU A 198 -48.70 30.33 -7.03
C LEU A 198 -49.40 31.69 -7.19
N GLN A 199 -48.69 32.70 -7.69
CA GLN A 199 -49.28 34.02 -7.97
C GLN A 199 -50.41 33.97 -9.01
N GLN A 200 -50.31 33.08 -9.99
CA GLN A 200 -51.35 32.84 -11.00
C GLN A 200 -52.48 31.93 -10.51
N GLY A 201 -52.41 31.42 -9.28
CA GLY A 201 -53.39 30.50 -8.71
C GLY A 201 -53.37 29.08 -9.31
N LEU A 202 -52.37 28.75 -10.12
CA LEU A 202 -52.28 27.49 -10.87
C LEU A 202 -51.85 26.29 -10.00
N LEU A 203 -51.34 26.55 -8.79
CA LEU A 203 -50.93 25.54 -7.79
C LEU A 203 -51.86 25.49 -6.57
N GLN A 204 -53.04 26.12 -6.63
CA GLN A 204 -53.97 26.15 -5.48
C GLN A 204 -54.68 24.81 -5.25
N ASP A 205 -54.96 24.07 -6.32
CA ASP A 205 -55.57 22.74 -6.24
C ASP A 205 -54.49 21.66 -6.06
N PRO A 206 -54.43 20.98 -4.89
CA PRO A 206 -53.48 19.88 -4.63
C PRO A 206 -53.65 18.68 -5.57
N GLU A 207 -54.87 18.43 -6.05
CA GLU A 207 -55.20 17.30 -6.92
C GLU A 207 -54.92 17.59 -8.40
N SER A 208 -54.63 18.85 -8.74
CA SER A 208 -54.34 19.23 -10.12
C SER A 208 -53.08 18.52 -10.63
N ARG A 209 -53.13 18.03 -11.88
CA ARG A 209 -51.98 17.37 -12.53
C ARG A 209 -50.72 18.24 -12.51
N LEU A 210 -50.88 19.55 -12.69
CA LEU A 210 -49.77 20.50 -12.65
C LEU A 210 -49.12 20.53 -11.27
N ASN A 211 -49.91 20.68 -10.19
CA ASN A 211 -49.39 20.71 -8.83
C ASN A 211 -48.70 19.40 -8.45
N ARG A 212 -49.30 18.26 -8.82
CA ARG A 212 -48.69 16.95 -8.58
C ARG A 212 -47.34 16.78 -9.30
N HIS A 213 -47.25 17.13 -10.59
CA HIS A 213 -45.99 17.06 -11.32
C HIS A 213 -44.93 18.03 -10.78
N PHE A 214 -45.35 19.24 -10.41
CA PHE A 214 -44.45 20.25 -9.86
C PHE A 214 -43.91 19.83 -8.48
N THR A 215 -44.76 19.25 -7.64
CA THR A 215 -44.38 18.68 -6.35
C THR A 215 -43.34 17.57 -6.52
N VAL A 216 -43.54 16.65 -7.46
CA VAL A 216 -42.56 15.59 -7.78
C VAL A 216 -41.23 16.19 -8.25
N LEU A 217 -41.26 17.15 -9.19
CA LEU A 217 -40.06 17.82 -9.68
C LEU A 217 -39.24 18.46 -8.55
N LYS A 218 -39.92 19.16 -7.64
CA LYS A 218 -39.29 19.79 -6.48
C LYS A 218 -38.70 18.77 -5.52
N GLN A 219 -39.46 17.71 -5.21
CA GLN A 219 -38.99 16.63 -4.34
C GLN A 219 -37.76 15.92 -4.91
N GLU A 220 -37.74 15.60 -6.21
CA GLU A 220 -36.60 14.96 -6.87
C GLU A 220 -35.39 15.89 -6.94
N CYS A 221 -35.56 17.17 -7.30
CA CYS A 221 -34.46 18.16 -7.27
C CYS A 221 -33.82 18.23 -5.86
N GLN A 222 -34.65 18.27 -4.82
CA GLN A 222 -34.18 18.36 -3.45
C GLN A 222 -33.57 17.05 -2.95
N ARG A 223 -34.02 15.91 -3.48
CA ARG A 223 -33.42 14.59 -3.23
C ARG A 223 -32.05 14.48 -3.86
N GLU A 224 -31.88 14.89 -5.11
CA GLU A 224 -30.58 14.87 -5.80
C GLU A 224 -29.56 15.77 -5.12
N ILE A 225 -29.97 16.97 -4.65
CA ILE A 225 -29.09 17.84 -3.84
C ILE A 225 -28.61 17.12 -2.58
N ARG A 226 -29.51 16.43 -1.87
CA ARG A 226 -29.15 15.67 -0.67
C ARG A 226 -28.19 14.54 -0.99
N LEU A 227 -28.50 13.70 -1.97
CA LEU A 227 -27.65 12.58 -2.38
C LEU A 227 -26.25 13.02 -2.79
N ILE A 228 -26.14 14.13 -3.54
CA ILE A 228 -24.85 14.72 -3.87
C ILE A 228 -24.14 15.15 -2.58
N ASN A 229 -24.77 15.94 -1.72
CA ASN A 229 -24.12 16.39 -0.48
C ASN A 229 -23.68 15.22 0.43
N ASP A 230 -24.50 14.17 0.55
CA ASP A 230 -24.22 12.99 1.38
C ASP A 230 -23.08 12.14 0.83
N LEU A 231 -22.98 11.99 -0.49
CA LEU A 231 -21.85 11.32 -1.12
C LEU A 231 -20.52 12.05 -0.83
N LEU A 232 -20.57 13.39 -0.80
CA LEU A 232 -19.38 14.24 -0.70
C LEU A 232 -18.90 14.41 0.74
N GLU A 233 -19.79 14.82 1.63
CA GLU A 233 -20.14 13.98 2.78
C GLU A 233 -19.15 12.89 3.22
N LEU A 234 -19.57 11.67 2.90
CA LEU A 234 -18.86 10.42 3.11
C LEU A 234 -17.44 10.43 2.51
N SER A 235 -17.26 11.03 1.34
CA SER A 235 -15.94 11.16 0.73
C SER A 235 -14.97 11.97 1.58
N ARG A 236 -15.41 13.08 2.18
CA ARG A 236 -14.57 13.93 3.03
C ARG A 236 -14.24 13.24 4.35
N ILE A 237 -15.21 12.58 4.96
CA ILE A 237 -15.02 11.83 6.21
C ILE A 237 -14.01 10.70 6.04
N GLN A 238 -14.03 10.00 4.90
CA GLN A 238 -13.04 8.95 4.60
C GLN A 238 -11.63 9.50 4.36
N ALA A 239 -11.52 10.71 3.80
CA ALA A 239 -10.25 11.35 3.44
C ALA A 239 -9.56 12.06 4.62
N SER A 240 -10.36 12.65 5.51
CA SER A 240 -9.89 13.48 6.62
C SER A 240 -10.56 13.00 7.91
N LEU A 241 -9.98 11.94 8.49
CA LEU A 241 -10.15 11.61 9.90
C LEU A 241 -9.27 12.53 10.75
N ASP A 242 -9.21 13.82 10.43
CA ASP A 242 -8.49 14.81 11.21
C ASP A 242 -9.40 15.24 12.36
N PHE A 243 -9.36 14.47 13.43
CA PHE A 243 -10.03 14.75 14.69
C PHE A 243 -9.32 15.85 15.50
N ASP A 244 -8.71 16.83 14.83
CA ASP A 244 -7.70 17.72 15.44
C ASP A 244 -8.28 18.75 16.42
N VAL A 245 -9.59 19.04 16.37
CA VAL A 245 -10.25 19.99 17.27
C VAL A 245 -11.48 19.39 17.94
N LEU A 246 -11.29 18.89 19.17
CA LEU A 246 -12.38 18.49 20.05
C LEU A 246 -12.95 19.72 20.79
N HIS A 247 -14.27 19.80 20.88
CA HIS A 247 -14.98 20.82 21.64
C HIS A 247 -15.60 20.20 22.89
N LEU A 248 -15.61 20.94 23.99
CA LEU A 248 -16.43 20.62 25.17
C LEU A 248 -17.88 20.95 24.83
N ILE A 249 -18.76 19.94 24.89
CA ILE A 249 -20.18 20.06 24.60
C ILE A 249 -20.96 19.71 25.85
N ASP A 250 -21.75 20.67 26.30
CA ASP A 250 -22.77 20.45 27.33
C ASP A 250 -24.02 19.86 26.68
N LEU A 251 -24.26 18.57 26.92
CA LEU A 251 -25.40 17.85 26.36
C LEU A 251 -26.74 18.39 26.85
N GLN A 252 -26.77 18.99 28.04
CA GLN A 252 -28.00 19.50 28.65
C GLN A 252 -28.55 20.71 27.90
N THR A 253 -27.67 21.50 27.27
CA THR A 253 -28.05 22.64 26.44
C THR A 253 -28.09 22.30 24.95
N PHE A 254 -27.20 21.41 24.49
CA PHE A 254 -27.08 21.04 23.08
C PHE A 254 -28.26 20.19 22.57
N LEU A 255 -28.69 19.16 23.31
CA LEU A 255 -29.73 18.23 22.84
C LEU A 255 -31.12 18.91 22.69
N PRO A 256 -31.58 19.77 23.62
CA PRO A 256 -32.86 20.46 23.45
C PRO A 256 -32.90 21.37 22.21
N GLN A 257 -31.81 22.12 21.94
CA GLN A 257 -31.71 22.99 20.77
C GLN A 257 -31.76 22.19 19.47
N LEU A 258 -31.11 21.02 19.45
CA LEU A 258 -31.10 20.17 18.27
C LEU A 258 -32.47 19.54 17.98
N ALA A 259 -33.21 19.19 19.02
CA ALA A 259 -34.47 18.48 18.93
C ALA A 259 -35.68 19.39 18.63
N GLU A 260 -35.60 20.69 18.94
CA GLU A 260 -36.68 21.67 18.73
C GLU A 260 -37.33 21.62 17.33
N PRO A 261 -36.58 21.68 16.20
CA PRO A 261 -37.20 21.60 14.86
C PRO A 261 -37.85 20.24 14.57
N PHE A 262 -37.44 19.18 15.27
CA PHE A 262 -38.03 17.84 15.12
C PHE A 262 -39.27 17.66 16.01
N GLN A 263 -39.40 18.40 17.11
CA GLN A 263 -40.63 18.43 17.91
C GLN A 263 -41.80 18.98 17.08
N GLU A 264 -41.60 20.11 16.39
CA GLU A 264 -42.63 20.70 15.53
C GLU A 264 -43.04 19.73 14.41
N ARG A 265 -42.05 19.06 13.80
CA ARG A 265 -42.28 18.09 12.73
C ARG A 265 -43.06 16.86 13.21
N ALA A 266 -42.68 16.30 14.36
CA ALA A 266 -43.35 15.15 14.95
C ALA A 266 -44.82 15.49 15.26
N GLN A 267 -45.08 16.68 15.84
CA GLN A 267 -46.45 17.15 16.10
C GLN A 267 -47.28 17.27 14.82
N GLN A 268 -46.71 17.82 13.74
CA GLN A 268 -47.40 17.91 12.43
C GLN A 268 -47.74 16.53 11.84
N GLN A 269 -46.99 15.49 12.21
CA GLN A 269 -47.22 14.11 11.79
C GLN A 269 -48.08 13.29 12.78
N GLY A 270 -48.56 13.94 13.86
CA GLY A 270 -49.32 13.30 14.93
C GLY A 270 -48.49 12.29 15.73
N GLN A 271 -47.18 12.46 15.79
CA GLN A 271 -46.23 11.69 16.59
C GLN A 271 -45.87 12.46 17.86
N GLN A 272 -45.32 11.79 18.87
CA GLN A 272 -44.72 12.41 20.04
C GLN A 272 -43.19 12.32 19.94
N LEU A 273 -42.48 13.35 20.40
CA LEU A 273 -41.02 13.31 20.55
C LEU A 273 -40.69 13.67 22.00
N GLN A 274 -40.18 12.71 22.76
CA GLN A 274 -39.81 12.89 24.16
C GLN A 274 -38.29 12.95 24.32
N LEU A 275 -37.81 14.01 24.98
CA LEU A 275 -36.42 14.11 25.44
C LEU A 275 -36.39 13.70 26.91
N ASP A 276 -35.76 12.56 27.19
CA ASP A 276 -35.49 12.10 28.54
C ASP A 276 -34.01 12.33 28.84
N LEU A 277 -33.72 13.33 29.67
CA LEU A 277 -32.37 13.80 29.99
C LEU A 277 -32.17 13.78 31.50
N GLU A 278 -31.15 13.07 31.97
CA GLU A 278 -30.74 13.10 33.38
C GLU A 278 -30.19 14.48 33.78
N ALA A 279 -30.42 14.88 35.03
CA ALA A 279 -30.08 16.21 35.51
C ALA A 279 -28.57 16.46 35.62
N ASP A 280 -27.76 15.40 35.69
CA ASP A 280 -26.31 15.41 35.90
C ASP A 280 -25.52 14.84 34.70
N LEU A 281 -26.03 15.06 33.49
CA LEU A 281 -25.33 14.69 32.25
C LEU A 281 -23.91 15.29 32.19
N PRO A 282 -22.88 14.48 31.88
CA PRO A 282 -21.51 14.96 31.80
C PRO A 282 -21.28 15.81 30.55
N VAL A 283 -20.39 16.80 30.68
CA VAL A 283 -19.82 17.51 29.53
C VAL A 283 -18.89 16.56 28.78
N ILE A 284 -19.10 16.41 27.47
CA ILE A 284 -18.29 15.52 26.64
C ILE A 284 -17.31 16.31 25.77
N GLN A 285 -16.17 15.71 25.46
CA GLN A 285 -15.25 16.25 24.44
C GLN A 285 -15.45 15.50 23.13
N THR A 286 -15.90 16.20 22.09
CA THR A 286 -16.16 15.61 20.77
C THR A 286 -16.17 16.66 19.67
N HIS A 287 -16.32 16.22 18.42
CA HIS A 287 -16.54 17.11 17.29
C HIS A 287 -18.01 17.49 17.18
N SER A 288 -18.32 18.74 17.53
CA SER A 288 -19.69 19.28 17.48
C SER A 288 -20.41 19.03 16.15
N PRO A 289 -19.81 19.31 14.97
CA PRO A 289 -20.51 19.14 13.70
C PRO A 289 -20.89 17.68 13.40
N TYR A 290 -20.02 16.72 13.75
CA TYR A 290 -20.30 15.30 13.53
C TYR A 290 -21.35 14.77 14.49
N LEU A 291 -21.29 15.16 15.77
CA LEU A 291 -22.32 14.77 16.74
C LEU A 291 -23.69 15.31 16.31
N GLU A 292 -23.74 16.59 15.94
CA GLU A 292 -24.96 17.23 15.45
C GLU A 292 -25.55 16.48 14.27
N ARG A 293 -24.71 16.16 13.27
CA ARG A 293 -25.14 15.44 12.08
C ARG A 293 -25.66 14.04 12.38
N ILE A 294 -24.95 13.26 13.20
CA ILE A 294 -25.39 11.91 13.59
C ILE A 294 -26.78 11.97 14.23
N LEU A 295 -26.97 12.88 15.17
CA LEU A 295 -28.25 13.02 15.87
C LEU A 295 -29.36 13.53 14.95
N GLN A 296 -29.07 14.46 14.02
CA GLN A 296 -30.03 14.89 13.01
C GLN A 296 -30.49 13.74 12.13
N GLU A 297 -29.58 12.88 11.66
CA GLU A 297 -29.94 11.70 10.85
C GLU A 297 -30.80 10.70 11.63
N LEU A 298 -30.49 10.47 12.91
CA LEU A 298 -31.29 9.62 13.77
C LEU A 298 -32.70 10.19 13.99
N LEU A 299 -32.81 11.48 14.30
CA LEU A 299 -34.10 12.16 14.48
C LEU A 299 -34.92 12.20 13.18
N GLN A 300 -34.25 12.42 12.04
CA GLN A 300 -34.91 12.44 10.74
C GLN A 300 -35.46 11.06 10.36
N ASN A 301 -34.73 9.99 10.69
CA ASN A 301 -35.21 8.62 10.56
C ASN A 301 -36.36 8.33 11.52
N ALA A 302 -36.28 8.77 12.78
CA ALA A 302 -37.34 8.60 13.76
C ALA A 302 -38.66 9.22 13.26
N CYS A 303 -38.66 10.48 12.82
CA CYS A 303 -39.87 11.09 12.26
C CYS A 303 -40.39 10.37 11.00
N LYS A 304 -39.48 9.82 10.17
CA LYS A 304 -39.86 9.15 8.92
C LYS A 304 -40.52 7.80 9.15
N TYR A 305 -40.06 7.03 10.12
CA TYR A 305 -40.45 5.63 10.30
C TYR A 305 -41.39 5.38 11.48
N THR A 306 -41.60 6.36 12.35
CA THR A 306 -42.55 6.26 13.47
C THR A 306 -44.00 6.46 12.96
N PRO A 307 -44.91 5.51 13.20
CA PRO A 307 -46.32 5.66 12.86
C PRO A 307 -47.00 6.81 13.62
N THR A 308 -48.09 7.33 13.07
CA THR A 308 -48.92 8.34 13.75
C THR A 308 -49.49 7.77 15.06
N GLY A 309 -49.41 8.55 16.13
CA GLY A 309 -49.86 8.18 17.47
C GLY A 309 -48.81 7.50 18.34
N GLU A 310 -47.64 7.18 17.79
CA GLU A 310 -46.50 6.61 18.52
C GLU A 310 -45.51 7.71 18.96
N THR A 311 -44.51 7.31 19.76
CA THR A 311 -43.49 8.18 20.40
C THR A 311 -42.09 7.81 19.93
#